data_AF-A0A8H5MD80-F1
#
_entry.id   AF-A0A8H5MD80-F1
#
_cell.length_a   1.000
_cell.length_b   1.000
_cell.length_c   1.000
_cell.angle_alpha   90.00
_cell.angle_beta   90.00
_cell.angle_gamma   90.00
#
_symmetry.space_group_name_H-M   'P 1'
#
loop_
_entity.id
_entity.type
_entity.pdbx_description
1 polymer ?
#
loop_
_entity_poly.entity_id
_entity_poly.type
_entity_poly.pdbx_seq_one_letter_code
_entity_poly.pdbx_strand_id
1 'polypeptide(L)'
;MSLRGAYFIHNARVPIAVNLNNAGATANGTTVVAWEQKRWDDANNFDAANQMWLIKPVPNAAGDVYTVQNIKSGTFLDLHGGSSADKTPIVGWEGNNSNTQKWIIKKDISGAYRFQNVASNTFMDLYNGGSANGTEITGWSGWWESTSDDSFHKRWSLKRASLTSAEVSLLVRNNPDITVDFKSYQLDGDYIILPEGVWQTIWNGSGLHDRPWRSEIFDCDDFAVVYKGAVATWGAGNVRADGIAILCGIMLGRAKVGVGAHAYNFNINTRFDAVRFFEPQTNAFQDHTDYNAYLGFF
;
A
#
# COMPACT_ATOMS: atom_id res chain seq x y z
N MET A 1 -14.38 -11.09 4.78
CA MET A 1 -13.56 -10.43 3.74
C MET A 1 -12.12 -10.49 4.22
N SER A 2 -11.18 -10.98 3.40
CA SER A 2 -9.77 -11.10 3.81
C SER A 2 -9.16 -9.71 4.03
N LEU A 3 -8.31 -9.53 5.05
CA LEU A 3 -7.53 -8.31 5.29
C LEU A 3 -6.28 -8.20 4.42
N ARG A 4 -6.19 -8.98 3.34
CA ARG A 4 -5.04 -8.93 2.44
C ARG A 4 -4.93 -7.55 1.78
N GLY A 5 -3.78 -6.89 1.93
CA GLY A 5 -3.49 -5.60 1.32
C GLY A 5 -2.48 -4.76 2.10
N ALA A 6 -2.13 -3.60 1.58
CA ALA A 6 -1.32 -2.60 2.26
C ALA A 6 -2.21 -1.59 3.01
N TYR A 7 -1.82 -1.24 4.23
CA TYR A 7 -2.56 -0.36 5.11
C TYR A 7 -1.63 0.58 5.88
N PHE A 8 -2.13 1.77 6.16
CA PHE A 8 -1.70 2.53 7.34
C PHE A 8 -2.51 2.05 8.53
N ILE A 9 -1.84 1.77 9.64
CA ILE A 9 -2.47 1.29 10.88
C ILE A 9 -2.47 2.46 11.86
N HIS A 10 -3.64 2.96 12.24
CA HIS A 10 -3.79 4.10 13.14
C HIS A 10 -4.36 3.67 14.47
N ASN A 11 -3.99 4.34 15.56
CA ASN A 11 -4.77 4.18 16.79
C ASN A 11 -6.20 4.69 16.55
N ALA A 12 -7.21 4.00 17.11
CA ALA A 12 -8.60 4.30 16.85
C ALA A 12 -9.11 5.61 17.49
N ARG A 13 -8.36 6.19 18.44
CA ARG A 13 -8.75 7.42 19.17
C ARG A 13 -7.78 8.58 18.95
N VAL A 14 -6.48 8.33 18.96
CA VAL A 14 -5.45 9.37 18.82
C VAL A 14 -4.82 9.35 17.42
N PRO A 15 -4.47 10.52 16.83
CA PRO A 15 -4.14 10.66 15.41
C PRO A 15 -2.70 10.25 15.08
N ILE A 16 -2.32 9.03 15.42
CA ILE A 16 -0.97 8.49 15.24
C ILE A 16 -1.03 7.14 14.53
N ALA A 17 0.00 6.88 13.73
CA ALA A 17 0.18 5.67 12.94
C ALA A 17 1.29 4.79 13.52
N VAL A 18 1.18 3.48 13.30
CA VAL A 18 2.23 2.50 13.57
C VAL A 18 3.38 2.74 12.59
N ASN A 19 4.56 3.04 13.12
CA ASN A 19 5.73 3.47 12.38
C ASN A 19 6.93 2.58 12.71
N LEU A 20 7.57 2.01 11.69
CA LEU A 20 8.88 1.39 11.86
C LEU A 20 9.95 2.49 11.92
N ASN A 21 10.67 2.55 13.04
CA ASN A 21 11.58 3.66 13.36
C ASN A 21 12.80 3.72 12.42
N ASN A 22 13.60 4.78 12.53
CA ASN A 22 14.81 5.01 11.72
C ASN A 22 14.54 4.94 10.21
N ALA A 23 13.44 5.60 9.78
CA ALA A 23 12.99 5.63 8.38
C ALA A 23 12.76 4.25 7.75
N GLY A 24 12.38 3.25 8.56
CA GLY A 24 12.13 1.88 8.07
C GLY A 24 13.41 1.07 7.92
N ALA A 25 14.28 1.12 8.95
CA ALA A 25 15.51 0.34 8.96
C ALA A 25 15.23 -1.17 8.87
N THR A 26 16.16 -1.91 8.26
CA THR A 26 16.06 -3.36 8.05
C THR A 26 16.69 -4.19 9.17
N ALA A 27 17.29 -3.55 10.17
CA ALA A 27 17.96 -4.25 11.26
C ALA A 27 16.94 -4.94 12.18
N ASN A 28 17.22 -6.18 12.57
CA ASN A 28 16.45 -6.90 13.57
C ASN A 28 16.40 -6.11 14.88
N GLY A 29 15.21 -5.98 15.47
CA GLY A 29 15.00 -5.22 16.69
C GLY A 29 14.76 -3.72 16.46
N THR A 30 14.67 -3.26 15.21
CA THR A 30 14.26 -1.87 14.91
C THR A 30 12.92 -1.60 15.59
N THR A 31 12.85 -0.55 16.41
CA THR A 31 11.66 -0.31 17.23
C THR A 31 10.44 0.05 16.38
N VAL A 32 9.27 -0.43 16.79
CA VAL A 32 7.99 0.02 16.27
C VAL A 32 7.41 1.01 17.27
N VAL A 33 7.08 2.20 16.78
CA VAL A 33 6.63 3.32 17.58
C VAL A 33 5.41 3.95 16.95
N ALA A 34 4.68 4.74 17.72
CA ALA A 34 3.67 5.62 17.18
C ALA A 34 4.31 6.90 16.66
N TRP A 35 3.78 7.40 15.55
CA TRP A 35 4.23 8.65 14.97
C TRP A 35 3.06 9.32 14.27
N GLU A 36 3.05 10.64 14.20
CA GLU A 36 2.14 11.40 13.35
C GLU A 36 2.15 10.82 11.92
N GLN A 37 0.97 10.71 11.30
CA GLN A 37 0.91 10.18 9.95
C GLN A 37 1.68 11.09 8.99
N LYS A 38 2.72 10.54 8.36
CA LYS A 38 3.36 11.19 7.22
C LYS A 38 2.38 11.29 6.07
N ARG A 39 2.38 12.43 5.38
CA ARG A 39 1.51 12.69 4.24
C ARG A 39 1.76 11.65 3.16
N TRP A 40 0.76 10.79 2.92
CA TRP A 40 0.81 9.83 1.83
C TRP A 40 0.73 10.55 0.48
N ASP A 41 0.07 11.70 0.41
CA ASP A 41 -0.13 12.51 -0.78
C ASP A 41 1.03 13.48 -1.09
N ASP A 42 2.11 13.47 -0.30
CA ASP A 42 3.25 14.35 -0.56
C ASP A 42 4.01 13.91 -1.81
N ALA A 43 3.98 14.77 -2.83
CA ALA A 43 4.57 14.53 -4.14
C ALA A 43 6.08 14.31 -4.11
N ASN A 44 6.75 14.75 -3.04
CA ASN A 44 8.20 14.88 -3.04
C ASN A 44 8.94 13.69 -2.42
N ASN A 45 8.26 12.76 -1.74
CA ASN A 45 8.94 11.58 -1.21
C ASN A 45 7.98 10.45 -0.79
N PHE A 46 8.36 9.19 -1.06
CA PHE A 46 7.69 7.99 -0.56
C PHE A 46 8.04 7.70 0.92
N ASP A 47 8.15 8.77 1.72
CA ASP A 47 8.61 8.72 3.11
C ASP A 47 7.63 8.05 4.05
N ALA A 48 6.35 7.98 3.67
CA ALA A 48 5.31 7.32 4.45
C ALA A 48 5.36 5.78 4.35
N ALA A 49 6.23 5.22 3.50
CA ALA A 49 6.31 3.76 3.31
C ALA A 49 6.77 3.00 4.56
N ASN A 50 7.50 3.64 5.47
CA ASN A 50 7.86 3.04 6.76
C ASN A 50 6.68 3.01 7.76
N GLN A 51 5.57 3.66 7.45
CA GLN A 51 4.29 3.59 8.17
C GLN A 51 3.25 2.73 7.46
N MET A 52 3.62 2.12 6.32
CA MET A 52 2.74 1.27 5.53
C MET A 52 3.06 -0.20 5.75
N TRP A 53 2.02 -1.00 5.97
CA TRP A 53 2.11 -2.38 6.39
C TRP A 53 1.29 -3.28 5.48
N LEU A 54 1.95 -4.26 4.87
CA LEU A 54 1.34 -5.34 4.11
C LEU A 54 0.82 -6.41 5.06
N ILE A 55 -0.49 -6.56 5.12
CA ILE A 55 -1.16 -7.62 5.88
C ILE A 55 -1.40 -8.79 4.93
N LYS A 56 -0.87 -9.98 5.25
CA LYS A 56 -1.05 -11.20 4.46
C LYS A 56 -1.61 -12.33 5.33
N PRO A 57 -2.68 -13.02 4.89
CA PRO A 57 -3.16 -14.20 5.61
C PRO A 57 -2.07 -15.27 5.65
N VAL A 58 -1.93 -15.94 6.78
CA VAL A 58 -1.03 -17.09 6.92
C VAL A 58 -1.69 -18.29 6.22
N PRO A 59 -1.08 -18.88 5.18
CA PRO A 59 -1.66 -20.04 4.50
C PRO A 59 -1.92 -21.19 5.47
N ASN A 60 -3.06 -21.87 5.30
CA ASN A 60 -3.48 -23.02 6.10
C ASN A 60 -3.64 -22.78 7.62
N ALA A 61 -3.58 -21.52 8.08
CA ALA A 61 -3.92 -21.21 9.46
C ALA A 61 -5.43 -21.30 9.67
N ALA A 62 -5.84 -21.84 10.82
CA ALA A 62 -7.24 -21.80 11.22
C ALA A 62 -7.63 -20.37 11.65
N GLY A 63 -8.52 -19.73 10.90
CA GLY A 63 -9.08 -18.42 11.23
C GLY A 63 -8.25 -17.23 10.74
N ASP A 64 -8.47 -16.08 11.37
CA ASP A 64 -7.98 -14.76 10.96
C ASP A 64 -6.53 -14.49 11.38
N VAL A 65 -5.60 -15.38 11.02
CA VAL A 65 -4.17 -15.25 11.32
C VAL A 65 -3.44 -14.61 10.14
N TYR A 66 -2.65 -13.57 10.43
CA TYR A 66 -1.94 -12.78 9.43
C TYR A 66 -0.48 -12.57 9.83
N THR A 67 0.35 -12.31 8.83
CA THR A 67 1.63 -11.62 8.99
C THR A 67 1.43 -10.14 8.66
N VAL A 68 2.24 -9.28 9.28
CA VAL A 68 2.21 -7.82 9.06
C VAL A 68 3.62 -7.39 8.71
N GLN A 69 3.87 -7.05 7.45
CA GLN A 69 5.19 -6.78 6.90
C GLN A 69 5.32 -5.30 6.54
N ASN A 70 6.38 -4.64 6.97
CA ASN A 70 6.61 -3.23 6.63
C ASN A 70 6.98 -3.11 5.14
N ILE A 71 6.33 -2.20 4.41
CA ILE A 71 6.55 -2.02 2.97
C ILE A 71 7.99 -1.57 2.67
N LYS A 72 8.53 -0.63 3.46
CA LYS A 72 9.84 -0.04 3.21
C LYS A 72 10.99 -0.99 3.54
N SER A 73 10.93 -1.68 4.69
CA SER A 73 12.04 -2.52 5.17
C SER A 73 11.95 -3.98 4.74
N GLY A 74 10.73 -4.50 4.47
CA GLY A 74 10.49 -5.92 4.26
C GLY A 74 10.52 -6.75 5.55
N THR A 75 10.80 -6.14 6.71
CA THR A 75 10.76 -6.83 8.02
C THR A 75 9.32 -6.95 8.53
N PHE A 76 9.09 -7.93 9.39
CA PHE A 76 7.79 -8.24 9.96
C PHE A 76 7.60 -7.59 11.34
N LEU A 77 6.35 -7.25 11.66
CA LEU A 77 5.91 -6.87 12.99
C LEU A 77 6.07 -8.08 13.92
N ASP A 78 7.04 -8.01 14.81
CA ASP A 78 7.46 -9.11 15.68
C ASP A 78 7.30 -8.72 17.15
N LEU A 79 6.62 -9.56 17.94
CA LEU A 79 6.61 -9.42 19.40
C LEU A 79 7.90 -10.02 19.96
N HIS A 80 8.78 -9.16 20.48
CA HIS A 80 10.15 -9.54 20.83
C HIS A 80 10.22 -10.73 21.78
N GLY A 81 10.82 -11.82 21.31
CA GLY A 81 10.99 -13.07 22.07
C GLY A 81 9.68 -13.81 22.39
N GLY A 82 8.53 -13.34 21.91
CA GLY A 82 7.21 -13.94 22.20
C GLY A 82 6.78 -13.86 23.65
N SER A 83 7.37 -12.95 24.43
CA SER A 83 7.05 -12.80 25.85
C SER A 83 5.61 -12.32 26.04
N SER A 84 4.91 -12.91 27.02
CA SER A 84 3.58 -12.47 27.46
C SER A 84 3.62 -11.41 28.56
N ALA A 85 4.81 -10.94 28.95
CA ALA A 85 4.94 -9.86 29.92
C ALA A 85 4.41 -8.55 29.32
N ASP A 86 3.70 -7.77 30.13
CA ASP A 86 3.27 -6.43 29.74
C ASP A 86 4.48 -5.57 29.38
N LYS A 87 4.28 -4.68 28.41
CA LYS A 87 5.32 -3.82 27.84
C LYS A 87 6.41 -4.57 27.06
N THR A 88 6.15 -5.81 26.61
CA THR A 88 7.09 -6.50 25.71
C THR A 88 7.24 -5.70 24.40
N PRO A 89 8.46 -5.37 23.93
CA PRO A 89 8.63 -4.57 22.72
C PRO A 89 8.03 -5.25 21.48
N ILE A 90 7.40 -4.45 20.62
CA ILE A 90 7.11 -4.86 19.24
C ILE A 90 8.15 -4.19 18.33
N VAL A 91 8.77 -5.00 17.47
CA VAL A 91 9.93 -4.61 16.66
C VAL A 91 9.76 -5.04 15.20
N GLY A 92 10.56 -4.47 14.32
CA GLY A 92 10.83 -5.03 13.00
C GLY A 92 11.84 -6.16 13.11
N TRP A 93 11.52 -7.31 12.54
CA TRP A 93 12.43 -8.46 12.47
C TRP A 93 12.34 -9.16 11.10
N GLU A 94 13.45 -9.71 10.62
CA GLU A 94 13.46 -10.51 9.39
C GLU A 94 12.45 -11.69 9.46
N GLY A 95 11.88 -12.07 8.32
CA GLY A 95 10.88 -13.14 8.29
C GLY A 95 11.45 -14.48 8.72
N ASN A 96 10.85 -15.10 9.75
CA ASN A 96 11.34 -16.37 10.31
C ASN A 96 10.22 -17.41 10.59
N ASN A 97 9.00 -17.15 10.13
CA ASN A 97 7.80 -18.00 10.32
C ASN A 97 7.41 -18.28 11.78
N SER A 98 8.02 -17.60 12.75
CA SER A 98 7.71 -17.71 14.18
C SER A 98 6.28 -17.25 14.48
N ASN A 99 5.71 -17.78 15.57
CA ASN A 99 4.44 -17.27 16.10
C ASN A 99 4.56 -15.84 16.65
N THR A 100 5.78 -15.34 16.89
CA THR A 100 6.03 -13.94 17.25
C THR A 100 5.68 -12.97 16.13
N GLN A 101 5.65 -13.43 14.87
CA GLN A 101 5.33 -12.64 13.67
C GLN A 101 3.91 -12.87 13.15
N LYS A 102 3.13 -13.70 13.86
CA LYS A 102 1.76 -14.04 13.49
C LYS A 102 0.80 -13.34 14.43
N TRP A 103 -0.19 -12.70 13.83
CA TRP A 103 -1.16 -11.87 14.52
C TRP A 103 -2.56 -12.34 14.15
N ILE A 104 -3.38 -12.63 15.15
CA ILE A 104 -4.81 -12.73 14.96
C ILE A 104 -5.33 -11.30 14.84
N ILE A 105 -6.00 -10.96 13.72
CA ILE A 105 -6.49 -9.60 13.47
C ILE A 105 -7.99 -9.65 13.22
N LYS A 106 -8.76 -9.10 14.15
CA LYS A 106 -10.23 -9.09 14.10
C LYS A 106 -10.77 -7.78 14.65
N LYS A 107 -12.01 -7.46 14.28
CA LYS A 107 -12.75 -6.35 14.90
C LYS A 107 -13.27 -6.76 16.27
N ASP A 108 -13.25 -5.82 17.23
CA ASP A 108 -13.98 -5.95 18.49
C ASP A 108 -15.40 -5.36 18.37
N ILE A 109 -16.17 -5.37 19.47
CA ILE A 109 -17.53 -4.78 19.54
C ILE A 109 -17.63 -3.31 19.12
N SER A 110 -16.54 -2.53 19.14
CA SER A 110 -16.53 -1.14 18.69
C SER A 110 -16.39 -1.00 17.16
N GLY A 111 -16.04 -2.10 16.47
CA GLY A 111 -15.71 -2.12 15.05
C GLY A 111 -14.25 -1.77 14.74
N ALA A 112 -13.44 -1.41 15.75
CA ALA A 112 -12.00 -1.23 15.62
C ALA A 112 -11.28 -2.59 15.57
N TYR A 113 -10.14 -2.65 14.89
CA TYR A 113 -9.30 -3.84 14.83
C TYR A 113 -8.44 -3.97 16.09
N ARG A 114 -8.18 -5.21 16.46
CA ARG A 114 -7.20 -5.58 17.48
C ARG A 114 -6.26 -6.63 16.91
N PHE A 115 -5.01 -6.56 17.35
CA PHE A 115 -3.93 -7.43 16.90
C PHE A 115 -3.47 -8.24 18.12
N GLN A 116 -3.79 -9.53 18.15
CA GLN A 116 -3.33 -10.43 19.21
C GLN A 116 -2.17 -11.28 18.68
N ASN A 117 -1.05 -11.31 19.38
CA ASN A 117 0.09 -12.12 18.99
C ASN A 117 -0.20 -13.60 19.25
N VAL A 118 0.15 -14.47 18.29
CA VAL A 118 -0.12 -15.92 18.38
C VAL A 118 0.79 -16.61 19.41
N ALA A 119 1.99 -16.10 19.69
CA ALA A 119 2.89 -16.72 20.66
C ALA A 119 2.48 -16.45 22.11
N SER A 120 2.04 -15.22 22.41
CA SER A 120 1.86 -14.76 23.79
C SER A 120 0.41 -14.54 24.23
N ASN A 121 -0.52 -14.48 23.27
CA ASN A 121 -1.90 -14.00 23.47
C ASN A 121 -2.04 -12.55 23.95
N THR A 122 -0.95 -11.76 23.97
CA THR A 122 -1.00 -10.31 24.25
C THR A 122 -1.40 -9.52 23.01
N PHE A 123 -1.86 -8.28 23.22
CA PHE A 123 -2.34 -7.39 22.18
C PHE A 123 -1.31 -6.31 21.85
N MET A 124 -1.26 -5.87 20.59
CA MET A 124 -0.55 -4.65 20.20
C MET A 124 -1.21 -3.44 20.89
N ASP A 125 -0.40 -2.74 21.67
CA ASP A 125 -0.79 -1.68 22.58
C ASP A 125 0.03 -0.42 22.31
N LEU A 126 -0.67 0.71 22.22
CA LEU A 126 -0.09 2.03 22.30
C LEU A 126 0.20 2.37 23.76
N TYR A 127 1.48 2.39 24.13
CA TYR A 127 1.86 2.53 25.53
C TYR A 127 1.28 3.81 26.17
N ASN A 128 0.52 3.62 27.26
CA ASN A 128 -0.22 4.67 27.98
C ASN A 128 -1.16 5.53 27.11
N GLY A 129 -1.53 5.08 25.91
CA GLY A 129 -2.36 5.85 24.99
C GLY A 129 -1.70 7.14 24.49
N GLY A 130 -0.37 7.24 24.56
CA GLY A 130 0.38 8.45 24.23
C GLY A 130 0.32 8.81 22.74
N SER A 131 0.13 10.10 22.43
CA SER A 131 0.07 10.61 21.05
C SER A 131 1.37 11.29 20.58
N ALA A 132 2.42 11.30 21.40
CA ALA A 132 3.70 11.89 21.03
C ALA A 132 4.46 11.00 20.04
N ASN A 133 5.21 11.63 19.13
CA ASN A 133 6.12 10.91 18.23
C ASN A 133 7.14 10.09 19.04
N GLY A 134 7.28 8.82 18.68
CA GLY A 134 8.16 7.89 19.38
C GLY A 134 7.51 7.16 20.56
N THR A 135 6.20 7.37 20.84
CA THR A 135 5.50 6.57 21.85
C THR A 135 5.62 5.08 21.51
N GLU A 136 5.98 4.25 22.49
CA GLU A 136 6.25 2.84 22.26
C GLU A 136 4.99 2.07 21.81
N ILE A 137 5.16 1.15 20.86
CA ILE A 137 4.16 0.12 20.55
C ILE A 137 4.64 -1.19 21.17
N THR A 138 3.83 -1.77 22.05
CA THR A 138 4.23 -2.92 22.88
C THR A 138 3.17 -4.01 22.89
N GLY A 139 3.53 -5.20 23.36
CA GLY A 139 2.61 -6.24 23.73
C GLY A 139 2.08 -6.00 25.14
N TRP A 140 0.76 -6.07 25.30
CA TRP A 140 0.10 -5.93 26.59
C TRP A 140 -1.04 -6.93 26.75
N SER A 141 -1.19 -7.46 27.96
CA SER A 141 -2.31 -8.32 28.35
C SER A 141 -3.67 -7.68 28.01
N GLY A 142 -4.66 -8.52 27.72
CA GLY A 142 -6.00 -8.05 27.41
C GLY A 142 -6.91 -9.15 26.91
N TRP A 143 -8.13 -8.76 26.57
CA TRP A 143 -9.21 -9.66 26.13
C TRP A 143 -9.84 -9.07 24.89
N TRP A 144 -10.34 -9.88 23.95
CA TRP A 144 -10.92 -9.40 22.68
C TRP A 144 -12.05 -8.38 22.87
N GLU A 145 -12.95 -8.65 23.81
CA GLU A 145 -14.03 -7.75 24.17
C GLU A 145 -13.69 -7.03 25.46
N SER A 146 -13.47 -5.72 25.38
CA SER A 146 -13.33 -4.85 26.54
C SER A 146 -14.16 -3.59 26.34
N THR A 147 -14.86 -3.17 27.39
CA THR A 147 -15.62 -1.91 27.43
C THR A 147 -14.92 -0.81 28.23
N SER A 148 -13.72 -1.09 28.76
CA SER A 148 -12.94 -0.11 29.53
C SER A 148 -12.43 1.04 28.66
N ASP A 149 -12.29 2.25 29.22
CA ASP A 149 -11.82 3.41 28.44
C ASP A 149 -10.40 3.19 27.91
N ASP A 150 -9.48 2.64 28.72
CA ASP A 150 -8.09 2.29 28.33
C ASP A 150 -7.98 1.25 27.20
N SER A 151 -9.07 0.59 26.82
CA SER A 151 -9.06 -0.35 25.70
C SER A 151 -8.73 0.32 24.36
N PHE A 152 -8.87 1.65 24.23
CA PHE A 152 -8.48 2.35 23.01
C PHE A 152 -6.99 2.23 22.69
N HIS A 153 -6.13 1.96 23.69
CA HIS A 153 -4.68 1.75 23.48
C HIS A 153 -4.44 0.55 22.54
N LYS A 154 -5.35 -0.43 22.57
CA LYS A 154 -5.27 -1.69 21.81
C LYS A 154 -6.20 -1.72 20.59
N ARG A 155 -6.87 -0.61 20.29
CA ARG A 155 -7.80 -0.46 19.17
C ARG A 155 -7.14 0.30 18.03
N TRP A 156 -7.26 -0.28 16.84
CA TRP A 156 -6.60 0.19 15.65
C TRP A 156 -7.60 0.34 14.51
N SER A 157 -7.46 1.39 13.71
CA SER A 157 -8.16 1.54 12.43
C SER A 157 -7.19 1.26 11.28
N LEU A 158 -7.70 0.66 10.21
CA LEU A 158 -6.90 0.31 9.04
C LEU A 158 -7.33 1.21 7.87
N LYS A 159 -6.45 2.11 7.47
CA LYS A 159 -6.62 2.93 6.27
C LYS A 159 -5.92 2.26 5.10
N ARG A 160 -6.70 1.69 4.19
CA ARG A 160 -6.18 0.91 3.05
C ARG A 160 -5.44 1.80 2.05
N ALA A 161 -4.33 1.29 1.52
CA ALA A 161 -3.44 1.95 0.55
C ALA A 161 -3.24 1.12 -0.73
N SER A 162 -3.92 -0.03 -0.85
CA SER A 162 -3.85 -0.93 -2.00
C SER A 162 -5.22 -1.35 -2.51
N LEU A 163 -5.27 -1.81 -3.75
CA LEU A 163 -6.43 -2.44 -4.38
C LEU A 163 -6.05 -3.82 -4.93
N THR A 164 -7.02 -4.74 -4.94
CA THR A 164 -6.90 -6.00 -5.68
C THR A 164 -7.02 -5.74 -7.19
N SER A 165 -6.50 -6.64 -8.01
CA SER A 165 -6.70 -6.61 -9.47
C SER A 165 -8.18 -6.58 -9.87
N ALA A 166 -9.05 -7.27 -9.12
CA ALA A 166 -10.49 -7.28 -9.33
C ALA A 166 -11.13 -5.90 -9.08
N GLU A 167 -10.70 -5.19 -8.02
CA GLU A 167 -11.17 -3.83 -7.71
C GLU A 167 -10.70 -2.82 -8.78
N VAL A 168 -9.43 -2.88 -9.19
CA VAL A 168 -8.91 -2.06 -10.29
C VAL A 168 -9.70 -2.33 -11.58
N SER A 169 -9.96 -3.61 -11.89
CA SER A 169 -10.72 -4.00 -13.09
C SER A 169 -12.17 -3.51 -13.07
N LEU A 170 -12.77 -3.35 -11.89
CA LEU A 170 -14.12 -2.82 -11.75
C LEU A 170 -14.13 -1.31 -11.99
N LEU A 171 -13.18 -0.58 -11.41
CA LEU A 171 -13.03 0.87 -11.62
C LEU A 171 -12.75 1.20 -13.09
N VAL A 172 -11.86 0.43 -13.73
CA VAL A 172 -11.56 0.58 -15.16
C VAL A 172 -12.82 0.34 -15.99
N ARG A 173 -13.50 -0.80 -15.84
CA ARG A 173 -14.68 -1.11 -16.66
C ARG A 173 -15.85 -0.13 -16.50
N ASN A 174 -15.94 0.57 -15.37
CA ASN A 174 -16.99 1.54 -15.11
C ASN A 174 -16.64 2.97 -15.58
N ASN A 175 -15.42 3.20 -16.07
CA ASN A 175 -15.02 4.51 -16.58
C ASN A 175 -15.63 4.74 -17.98
N PRO A 176 -16.20 5.94 -18.26
CA PRO A 176 -16.88 6.24 -19.52
C PRO A 176 -15.98 6.26 -20.77
N ASP A 177 -14.66 6.36 -20.58
CA ASP A 177 -13.67 6.40 -21.66
C ASP A 177 -13.09 5.01 -21.98
N ILE A 178 -13.76 3.95 -21.51
CA ILE A 178 -13.40 2.55 -21.74
C ILE A 178 -14.47 1.91 -22.64
N THR A 179 -14.05 1.19 -23.68
CA THR A 179 -15.01 0.56 -24.60
C THR A 179 -15.73 -0.62 -23.95
N VAL A 180 -16.94 -0.92 -24.44
CA VAL A 180 -17.75 -2.04 -23.96
C VAL A 180 -17.09 -3.41 -24.16
N ASP A 181 -16.20 -3.53 -25.15
CA ASP A 181 -15.46 -4.74 -25.50
C ASP A 181 -14.03 -4.78 -24.95
N PHE A 182 -13.68 -3.84 -24.06
CA PHE A 182 -12.35 -3.68 -23.48
C PHE A 182 -11.76 -5.00 -22.96
N LYS A 183 -10.55 -5.31 -23.40
CA LYS A 183 -9.77 -6.45 -22.92
C LYS A 183 -8.73 -5.97 -21.91
N SER A 184 -8.72 -6.59 -20.73
CA SER A 184 -7.68 -6.37 -19.73
C SER A 184 -6.91 -7.64 -19.43
N TYR A 185 -5.60 -7.50 -19.23
CA TYR A 185 -4.70 -8.55 -18.78
C TYR A 185 -4.14 -8.14 -17.42
N GLN A 186 -4.57 -8.86 -16.38
CA GLN A 186 -4.14 -8.65 -15.00
C GLN A 186 -2.85 -9.45 -14.78
N LEU A 187 -1.79 -8.77 -14.38
CA LEU A 187 -0.45 -9.35 -14.22
C LEU A 187 -0.13 -9.69 -12.76
N ASP A 188 -0.74 -9.00 -11.81
CA ASP A 188 -0.55 -9.19 -10.37
C ASP A 188 -1.89 -9.25 -9.60
N GLY A 189 -1.84 -9.66 -8.33
CA GLY A 189 -3.03 -9.81 -7.49
C GLY A 189 -3.43 -8.56 -6.71
N ASP A 190 -2.46 -7.79 -6.22
CA ASP A 190 -2.67 -6.61 -5.37
C ASP A 190 -1.68 -5.51 -5.74
N TYR A 191 -2.16 -4.26 -5.71
CA TYR A 191 -1.40 -3.10 -6.11
C TYR A 191 -1.44 -2.00 -5.06
N ILE A 192 -0.27 -1.48 -4.65
CA ILE A 192 -0.17 -0.18 -3.98
C ILE A 192 -0.57 0.89 -4.98
N ILE A 193 -1.44 1.80 -4.54
CA ILE A 193 -1.87 2.94 -5.32
C ILE A 193 -1.03 4.16 -4.93
N LEU A 194 -0.10 4.52 -5.80
CA LEU A 194 0.76 5.68 -5.58
C LEU A 194 0.00 7.00 -5.82
N PRO A 195 0.31 8.06 -5.07
CA PRO A 195 -0.14 9.42 -5.39
C PRO A 195 0.43 9.92 -6.72
N GLU A 196 -0.31 10.83 -7.36
CA GLU A 196 0.08 11.44 -8.64
C GLU A 196 1.43 12.15 -8.57
N GLY A 197 1.72 12.84 -7.46
CA GLY A 197 3.01 13.50 -7.29
C GLY A 197 4.21 12.54 -7.26
N VAL A 198 4.03 11.32 -6.72
CA VAL A 198 5.08 10.28 -6.77
C VAL A 198 5.26 9.79 -8.20
N TRP A 199 4.18 9.60 -8.95
CA TRP A 199 4.24 9.29 -10.39
C TRP A 199 5.03 10.35 -11.17
N GLN A 200 4.78 11.63 -10.90
CA GLN A 200 5.48 12.74 -11.56
C GLN A 200 6.98 12.77 -11.20
N THR A 201 7.32 12.45 -9.95
CA THR A 201 8.71 12.30 -9.51
C THR A 201 9.41 11.12 -10.20
N ILE A 202 8.72 9.97 -10.35
CA ILE A 202 9.23 8.83 -11.13
C ILE A 202 9.46 9.22 -12.59
N TRP A 203 8.52 9.97 -13.19
CA TRP A 203 8.63 10.43 -14.57
C TRP A 203 9.85 11.34 -14.76
N ASN A 204 10.08 12.29 -13.86
CA ASN A 204 11.26 13.17 -13.90
C ASN A 204 12.56 12.34 -13.89
N GLY A 205 12.61 11.27 -13.08
CA GLY A 205 13.76 10.36 -13.00
C GLY A 205 13.85 9.30 -14.11
N SER A 206 12.84 9.17 -14.97
CA SER A 206 12.79 8.13 -16.02
C SER A 206 13.61 8.45 -17.27
N GLY A 207 13.98 9.73 -17.44
CA GLY A 207 14.62 10.24 -18.66
C GLY A 207 13.65 10.48 -19.82
N LEU A 208 12.33 10.30 -19.66
CA LEU A 208 11.33 10.58 -20.68
C LEU A 208 11.18 12.08 -21.01
N HIS A 209 11.48 12.96 -20.05
CA HIS A 209 11.35 14.42 -20.22
C HIS A 209 12.20 14.99 -21.37
N ASP A 210 13.35 14.37 -21.64
CA ASP A 210 14.27 14.78 -22.71
C ASP A 210 14.02 14.06 -24.03
N ARG A 211 13.05 13.14 -24.09
CA ARG A 211 12.82 12.32 -25.28
C ARG A 211 11.83 13.04 -26.21
N PRO A 212 12.26 13.45 -27.41
CA PRO A 212 11.30 13.93 -28.38
C PRO A 212 10.48 12.76 -28.93
N TRP A 213 9.20 12.99 -29.15
CA TRP A 213 8.38 12.08 -29.95
C TRP A 213 8.98 11.93 -31.35
N ARG A 214 9.06 10.69 -31.83
CA ARG A 214 9.51 10.35 -33.17
C ARG A 214 8.67 9.21 -33.71
N SER A 215 8.00 9.45 -34.83
CA SER A 215 7.15 8.47 -35.52
C SER A 215 7.77 7.07 -35.52
N GLU A 216 7.03 6.11 -34.98
CA GLU A 216 7.33 4.67 -34.88
C GLU A 216 8.55 4.28 -34.04
N ILE A 217 9.65 5.03 -34.09
CA ILE A 217 10.91 4.66 -33.42
C ILE A 217 10.95 5.07 -31.94
N PHE A 218 10.14 6.07 -31.58
CA PHE A 218 9.93 6.51 -30.21
C PHE A 218 8.62 7.30 -30.11
N ASP A 219 7.50 6.61 -30.25
CA ASP A 219 6.17 7.20 -30.21
C ASP A 219 5.34 6.71 -29.01
N CYS A 220 4.02 6.80 -29.06
CA CYS A 220 3.17 6.73 -27.88
C CYS A 220 3.34 5.44 -27.07
N ASP A 221 3.51 4.28 -27.70
CA ASP A 221 3.67 3.01 -27.01
C ASP A 221 5.05 2.88 -26.35
N ASP A 222 6.11 3.40 -26.98
CA ASP A 222 7.44 3.45 -26.36
C ASP A 222 7.41 4.26 -25.06
N PHE A 223 6.80 5.44 -25.06
CA PHE A 223 6.65 6.26 -23.85
C PHE A 223 5.89 5.50 -22.74
N ALA A 224 4.76 4.89 -23.09
CA ALA A 224 3.93 4.17 -22.13
C ALA A 224 4.64 2.94 -21.52
N VAL A 225 5.36 2.18 -22.36
CA VAL A 225 6.13 0.99 -21.96
C VAL A 225 7.34 1.38 -21.10
N VAL A 226 8.13 2.37 -21.53
CA VAL A 226 9.28 2.88 -20.77
C VAL A 226 8.82 3.38 -19.40
N TYR A 227 7.69 4.10 -19.34
CA TYR A 227 7.19 4.60 -18.07
C TYR A 227 6.74 3.48 -17.12
N LYS A 228 6.05 2.44 -17.61
CA LYS A 228 5.74 1.26 -16.77
C LYS A 228 7.01 0.59 -16.24
N GLY A 229 8.05 0.48 -17.06
CA GLY A 229 9.36 -0.02 -16.65
C GLY A 229 10.03 0.86 -15.58
N ALA A 230 9.91 2.18 -15.69
CA ALA A 230 10.42 3.13 -14.71
C ALA A 230 9.70 2.98 -13.36
N VAL A 231 8.37 2.87 -13.34
CA VAL A 231 7.60 2.62 -12.11
C VAL A 231 7.97 1.29 -11.47
N ALA A 232 8.15 0.23 -12.27
CA ALA A 232 8.57 -1.08 -11.76
C ALA A 232 9.97 -1.03 -11.13
N THR A 233 10.92 -0.37 -11.79
CA THR A 233 12.30 -0.18 -11.30
C THR A 233 12.30 0.63 -10.01
N TRP A 234 11.53 1.72 -9.97
CA TRP A 234 11.36 2.54 -8.77
C TRP A 234 10.75 1.73 -7.62
N GLY A 235 9.73 0.92 -7.90
CA GLY A 235 9.08 0.05 -6.92
C GLY A 235 10.08 -0.92 -6.30
N ALA A 236 10.86 -1.62 -7.12
CA ALA A 236 11.89 -2.55 -6.65
C ALA A 236 12.97 -1.88 -5.78
N GLY A 237 13.27 -0.61 -6.01
CA GLY A 237 14.21 0.17 -5.18
C GLY A 237 13.63 0.72 -3.88
N ASN A 238 12.29 0.86 -3.78
CA ASN A 238 11.63 1.56 -2.68
C ASN A 238 10.73 0.68 -1.81
N VAL A 239 10.33 -0.49 -2.31
CA VAL A 239 9.50 -1.47 -1.64
C VAL A 239 10.31 -2.76 -1.47
N ARG A 240 10.51 -3.18 -0.22
CA ARG A 240 11.21 -4.44 0.12
C ARG A 240 10.25 -5.57 0.49
N ALA A 241 8.96 -5.27 0.69
CA ALA A 241 7.97 -6.30 0.96
C ALA A 241 7.53 -7.00 -0.33
N ASP A 242 7.55 -8.33 -0.31
CA ASP A 242 7.09 -9.15 -1.45
C ASP A 242 5.60 -9.47 -1.40
N GLY A 243 5.05 -9.80 -2.57
CA GLY A 243 3.66 -10.24 -2.73
C GLY A 243 2.66 -9.10 -2.92
N ILE A 244 3.14 -7.93 -3.34
CA ILE A 244 2.37 -6.76 -3.75
C ILE A 244 3.11 -6.02 -4.88
N ALA A 245 2.37 -5.48 -5.84
CA ALA A 245 2.91 -4.68 -6.95
C ALA A 245 2.62 -3.19 -6.74
N ILE A 246 3.20 -2.34 -7.60
CA ILE A 246 2.79 -0.93 -7.75
C ILE A 246 1.84 -0.85 -8.94
N LEU A 247 0.67 -0.23 -8.80
CA LEU A 247 -0.19 -0.03 -9.96
C LEU A 247 0.50 0.93 -10.94
N CYS A 248 0.71 0.47 -12.17
CA CYS A 248 1.01 1.29 -13.33
C CYS A 248 0.52 0.53 -14.55
N GLY A 249 -0.68 0.88 -14.99
CA GLY A 249 -1.29 0.24 -16.13
C GLY A 249 -0.91 0.92 -17.43
N ILE A 250 -1.01 0.18 -18.53
CA ILE A 250 -0.95 0.69 -19.91
C ILE A 250 -2.30 0.45 -20.55
N MET A 251 -2.75 1.42 -21.34
CA MET A 251 -3.94 1.33 -22.18
C MET A 251 -3.62 1.68 -23.63
N LEU A 252 -4.26 0.99 -24.56
CA LEU A 252 -4.36 1.38 -25.96
C LEU A 252 -5.78 1.85 -26.23
N GLY A 253 -5.91 3.05 -26.79
CA GLY A 253 -7.20 3.65 -27.11
C GLY A 253 -7.32 4.11 -28.55
N ARG A 254 -8.56 4.20 -29.05
CA ARG A 254 -8.88 4.78 -30.36
C ARG A 254 -9.45 6.17 -30.18
N ALA A 255 -9.09 7.10 -31.06
CA ALA A 255 -9.59 8.46 -31.00
C ALA A 255 -11.13 8.46 -31.02
N LYS A 256 -11.76 9.25 -30.14
CA LYS A 256 -13.22 9.45 -30.12
C LYS A 256 -13.71 10.17 -31.37
N VAL A 257 -12.85 11.03 -31.93
CA VAL A 257 -13.10 11.81 -33.16
C VAL A 257 -11.93 11.60 -34.12
N GLY A 258 -12.24 11.31 -35.38
CA GLY A 258 -11.24 11.09 -36.42
C GLY A 258 -10.65 9.68 -36.44
N VAL A 259 -9.47 9.54 -37.04
CA VAL A 259 -8.73 8.27 -37.14
C VAL A 259 -7.42 8.41 -36.39
N GLY A 260 -7.20 7.55 -35.40
CA GLY A 260 -5.98 7.54 -34.61
C GLY A 260 -6.06 6.51 -33.49
N ALA A 261 -4.90 6.05 -33.04
CA ALA A 261 -4.73 5.26 -31.83
C ALA A 261 -3.64 5.89 -30.97
N HIS A 262 -3.72 5.68 -29.67
CA HIS A 262 -2.76 6.23 -28.72
C HIS A 262 -2.54 5.24 -27.58
N ALA A 263 -1.29 5.18 -27.10
CA ALA A 263 -0.92 4.45 -25.92
C ALA A 263 -0.59 5.42 -24.78
N TYR A 264 -1.09 5.11 -23.59
CA TYR A 264 -0.92 5.95 -22.40
C TYR A 264 -0.96 5.08 -21.15
N ASN A 265 -0.55 5.64 -20.02
CA ASN A 265 -0.60 4.94 -18.75
C ASN A 265 -1.87 5.31 -17.97
N PHE A 266 -2.17 4.54 -16.93
CA PHE A 266 -3.20 4.91 -15.97
C PHE A 266 -2.87 4.43 -14.56
N ASN A 267 -3.49 5.12 -13.61
CA ASN A 267 -3.51 4.79 -12.20
C ASN A 267 -4.97 4.85 -11.67
N ILE A 268 -5.16 4.53 -10.40
CA ILE A 268 -6.36 4.88 -9.64
C ILE A 268 -5.97 6.01 -8.67
N ASN A 269 -6.87 6.95 -8.36
CA ASN A 269 -6.56 7.96 -7.35
C ASN A 269 -6.51 7.35 -5.93
N THR A 270 -5.91 8.05 -4.97
CA THR A 270 -5.76 7.56 -3.59
C THR A 270 -7.07 7.52 -2.78
N ARG A 271 -8.20 7.96 -3.37
CA ARG A 271 -9.55 7.79 -2.80
C ARG A 271 -10.22 6.49 -3.28
N PHE A 272 -9.64 5.81 -4.26
CA PHE A 272 -10.15 4.60 -4.90
C PHE A 272 -11.51 4.76 -5.58
N ASP A 273 -11.79 5.96 -6.09
CA ASP A 273 -13.08 6.28 -6.72
C ASP A 273 -12.99 6.61 -8.21
N ALA A 274 -11.79 6.81 -8.76
CA ALA A 274 -11.61 7.17 -10.17
C ALA A 274 -10.32 6.62 -10.79
N VAL A 275 -10.42 6.22 -12.06
CA VAL A 275 -9.27 6.03 -12.95
C VAL A 275 -8.67 7.39 -13.27
N ARG A 276 -7.34 7.45 -13.31
CA ARG A 276 -6.58 8.64 -13.67
C ARG A 276 -5.66 8.29 -14.82
N PHE A 277 -5.91 8.87 -15.98
CA PHE A 277 -5.08 8.68 -17.17
C PHE A 277 -3.82 9.52 -17.04
N PHE A 278 -2.70 8.99 -17.49
CA PHE A 278 -1.40 9.65 -17.43
C PHE A 278 -0.79 9.71 -18.83
N GLU A 279 -0.44 10.91 -19.27
CA GLU A 279 0.27 11.15 -20.53
C GLU A 279 1.78 11.11 -20.29
N PRO A 280 2.46 9.99 -20.62
CA PRO A 280 3.90 9.84 -20.39
C PRO A 280 4.76 10.75 -21.28
N GLN A 281 4.20 11.40 -22.31
CA GLN A 281 4.93 12.39 -23.11
C GLN A 281 5.02 13.76 -22.43
N THR A 282 4.10 14.09 -21.51
CA THR A 282 3.98 15.44 -20.94
C THR A 282 3.91 15.49 -19.42
N ASN A 283 3.96 14.34 -18.74
CA ASN A 283 3.87 14.24 -17.28
C ASN A 283 2.53 14.72 -16.69
N ALA A 284 1.44 14.56 -17.45
CA ALA A 284 0.14 15.11 -17.11
C ALA A 284 -0.87 14.03 -16.73
N PHE A 285 -1.58 14.23 -15.62
CA PHE A 285 -2.75 13.45 -15.25
C PHE A 285 -4.04 14.08 -15.77
N GLN A 286 -4.99 13.24 -16.17
CA GLN A 286 -6.29 13.64 -16.70
C GLN A 286 -7.41 12.73 -16.16
N ASP A 287 -8.59 13.31 -15.92
CA ASP A 287 -9.80 12.55 -15.58
C ASP A 287 -10.42 11.86 -16.80
N HIS A 288 -10.25 12.49 -17.96
CA HIS A 288 -10.78 12.05 -19.23
C HIS A 288 -9.70 12.04 -20.30
N THR A 289 -9.92 11.26 -21.34
CA THR A 289 -9.04 11.17 -22.50
C THR A 289 -9.84 11.36 -23.79
N ASP A 290 -9.18 11.84 -24.85
CA ASP A 290 -9.77 11.93 -26.20
C ASP A 290 -9.86 10.56 -26.89
N TYR A 291 -9.49 9.49 -26.19
CA TYR A 291 -9.45 8.12 -26.69
C TYR A 291 -10.40 7.21 -25.90
N ASN A 292 -11.02 6.25 -26.56
CA ASN A 292 -11.71 5.14 -25.90
C ASN A 292 -10.77 3.94 -25.81
N ALA A 293 -10.40 3.53 -24.60
CA ALA A 293 -9.48 2.40 -24.41
C ALA A 293 -10.17 1.08 -24.76
N TYR A 294 -9.51 0.26 -25.58
CA TYR A 294 -10.01 -1.07 -25.99
C TYR A 294 -9.13 -2.22 -25.48
N LEU A 295 -7.90 -1.92 -25.06
CA LEU A 295 -6.96 -2.88 -24.49
C LEU A 295 -6.23 -2.23 -23.31
N GLY A 296 -5.98 -3.00 -22.25
CA GLY A 296 -5.06 -2.59 -21.21
C GLY A 296 -4.40 -3.76 -20.49
N PHE A 297 -3.29 -3.50 -19.84
CA PHE A 297 -2.62 -4.46 -18.98
C PHE A 297 -2.02 -3.75 -17.78
N PHE A 298 -2.15 -4.37 -16.62
CA PHE A 298 -1.74 -3.81 -15.34
C PHE A 298 -1.42 -4.93 -14.38
#